data_AF-A0A1G2CEX1-F1
#
_entry.id   AF-A0A1G2CEX1-F1
#
_cell.length_a   1.000
_cell.length_b   1.000
_cell.length_c   1.000
_cell.angle_alpha   90.00
_cell.angle_beta   90.00
_cell.angle_gamma   90.00
#
_symmetry.space_group_name_H-M   'P 1'
#
loop_
_entity.id
_entity.type
_entity.pdbx_description
1 polymer ?
#
loop_
_entity_poly.entity_id
_entity_poly.type
_entity_poly.pdbx_seq_one_letter_code
_entity_poly.pdbx_strand_id
1 'polypeptide(L)'
;MENLEQKLAELEALLFIHGEPLTKKKAGKILELTKEDLDSLIAELESRLSAEGRGLMLVRDEEKIQFATKPQFAKLIEGFVKEELSEDLTPATLEVLSIIAYLGPVSRADIDYRRGVNSSFTVRNLMLRGLIERFSAPDRPSSFLYRPTFEFFRHLGVKGKEELPNFEKFRAALTISESTEPSGTKMENA
;
A
#
# COMPACT_ATOMS: atom_id res chain seq x y z
N MET A 1 -20.63 19.83 -18.63
CA MET A 1 -20.00 20.37 -17.41
C MET A 1 -20.28 19.48 -16.20
N GLU A 2 -21.54 19.11 -15.93
CA GLU A 2 -21.92 18.26 -14.80
C GLU A 2 -21.21 16.88 -14.76
N ASN A 3 -20.99 16.24 -15.93
CA ASN A 3 -20.25 14.97 -16.01
C ASN A 3 -18.73 15.11 -15.73
N LEU A 4 -18.12 16.25 -16.11
CA LEU A 4 -16.68 16.46 -15.91
C LEU A 4 -16.34 16.69 -14.44
N GLU A 5 -17.13 17.53 -13.75
CA GLU A 5 -16.95 17.79 -12.32
C GLU A 5 -17.08 16.50 -11.50
N GLN A 6 -18.08 15.69 -11.81
CA GLN A 6 -18.29 14.40 -11.17
C GLN A 6 -17.09 13.47 -11.39
N LYS A 7 -16.58 13.36 -12.63
CA LYS A 7 -15.41 12.52 -12.93
C LYS A 7 -14.13 13.00 -12.24
N LEU A 8 -13.95 14.31 -12.09
CA LEU A 8 -12.81 14.85 -11.34
C LEU A 8 -12.88 14.46 -9.87
N ALA A 9 -14.05 14.59 -9.25
CA ALA A 9 -14.28 14.19 -7.87
C ALA A 9 -14.06 12.67 -7.68
N GLU A 10 -14.51 11.84 -8.63
CA GLU A 10 -14.27 10.39 -8.64
C GLU A 10 -12.77 10.06 -8.73
N LEU A 11 -12.02 10.71 -9.62
CA LEU A 11 -10.58 10.52 -9.73
C LEU A 11 -9.85 10.97 -8.45
N GLU A 12 -10.20 12.12 -7.89
CA GLU A 12 -9.65 12.61 -6.63
C GLU A 12 -9.91 11.62 -5.48
N ALA A 13 -11.14 11.16 -5.33
CA ALA A 13 -11.50 10.15 -4.33
C ALA A 13 -10.72 8.84 -4.53
N LEU A 14 -10.61 8.37 -5.78
CA LEU A 14 -9.91 7.14 -6.12
C LEU A 14 -8.41 7.23 -5.81
N LEU A 15 -7.76 8.35 -6.12
CA LEU A 15 -6.35 8.56 -5.83
C LEU A 15 -6.10 8.71 -4.32
N PHE A 16 -7.01 9.39 -3.61
CA PHE A 16 -6.92 9.57 -2.16
C PHE A 16 -6.99 8.23 -1.42
N ILE A 17 -7.98 7.39 -1.74
CA ILE A 17 -8.14 6.10 -1.07
C ILE A 17 -7.07 5.07 -1.47
N HIS A 18 -6.55 5.14 -2.70
CA HIS A 18 -5.55 4.17 -3.17
C HIS A 18 -4.17 4.39 -2.53
N GLY A 19 -3.78 5.65 -2.26
CA GLY A 19 -2.61 6.00 -1.43
C GLY A 19 -1.23 5.59 -1.96
N GLU A 20 -1.17 4.95 -3.12
CA GLU A 20 0.02 4.43 -3.80
C GLU A 20 -0.01 4.81 -5.30
N PRO A 21 1.05 4.56 -6.09
CA PRO A 21 0.96 4.67 -7.54
C PRO A 21 -0.19 3.83 -8.12
N LEU A 22 -1.15 4.50 -8.75
CA LEU A 22 -2.27 3.88 -9.47
C LEU A 22 -1.93 3.85 -10.95
N THR A 23 -2.08 2.69 -11.61
CA THR A 23 -1.90 2.62 -13.06
C THR A 23 -3.05 3.34 -13.77
N LYS A 24 -2.74 4.16 -14.77
CA LYS A 24 -3.72 4.85 -15.61
C LYS A 24 -4.70 3.86 -16.26
N LYS A 25 -4.23 2.68 -16.66
CA LYS A 25 -5.08 1.60 -17.17
C LYS A 25 -6.15 1.15 -16.16
N LYS A 26 -5.76 1.00 -14.88
CA LYS A 26 -6.71 0.63 -13.82
C LYS A 26 -7.67 1.78 -13.52
N ALA A 27 -7.17 3.02 -13.45
CA ALA A 27 -7.99 4.20 -13.25
C ALA A 27 -9.05 4.37 -14.36
N GLY A 28 -8.63 4.30 -15.63
CA GLY A 28 -9.52 4.41 -16.80
C GLY A 28 -10.58 3.31 -16.83
N LYS A 29 -10.22 2.07 -16.46
CA LYS A 29 -11.20 0.98 -16.33
C LYS A 29 -12.25 1.24 -15.24
N ILE A 30 -11.83 1.75 -14.07
CA ILE A 30 -12.74 2.02 -12.95
C ILE A 30 -13.65 3.21 -13.26
N LEU A 31 -13.12 4.24 -13.90
CA LEU A 31 -13.84 5.46 -14.24
C LEU A 31 -14.63 5.37 -15.55
N GLU A 32 -14.49 4.26 -16.28
CA GLU A 32 -15.08 4.01 -17.60
C GLU A 32 -14.67 5.07 -18.64
N LEU A 33 -13.38 5.42 -18.67
CA LEU A 33 -12.81 6.45 -19.55
C LEU A 33 -11.83 5.86 -20.55
N THR A 34 -11.77 6.48 -21.73
CA THR A 34 -10.69 6.25 -22.70
C THR A 34 -9.36 6.77 -22.13
N LYS A 35 -8.24 6.41 -22.78
CA LYS A 35 -6.92 6.91 -22.37
C LYS A 35 -6.86 8.44 -22.51
N GLU A 36 -7.38 8.94 -23.61
CA GLU A 36 -7.40 10.35 -23.97
C GLU A 36 -8.26 11.17 -22.99
N ASP A 37 -9.44 10.66 -22.64
CA ASP A 37 -10.31 11.31 -21.66
C ASP A 37 -9.69 11.32 -20.26
N LEU A 38 -9.06 10.21 -19.86
CA LEU A 38 -8.37 10.12 -18.58
C LEU A 38 -7.17 11.07 -18.50
N ASP A 39 -6.34 11.14 -19.54
CA ASP A 39 -5.20 12.07 -19.58
C ASP A 39 -5.66 13.53 -19.53
N SER A 40 -6.78 13.86 -20.18
CA SER A 40 -7.42 15.18 -20.09
C SER A 40 -7.93 15.47 -18.67
N LEU A 41 -8.58 14.49 -18.03
CA LEU A 41 -9.07 14.58 -16.66
C LEU A 41 -7.93 14.79 -15.64
N ILE A 42 -6.81 14.08 -15.84
CA ILE A 42 -5.59 14.22 -15.03
C ILE A 42 -5.03 15.63 -15.16
N ALA A 43 -4.94 16.17 -16.39
CA ALA A 43 -4.43 17.52 -16.63
C ALA A 43 -5.31 18.60 -15.98
N GLU A 44 -6.63 18.43 -16.03
CA GLU A 44 -7.57 19.32 -15.36
C GLU A 44 -7.45 19.25 -13.83
N LEU A 45 -7.33 18.04 -13.25
CA LEU A 45 -7.08 17.88 -11.81
C LEU A 45 -5.74 18.52 -11.40
N GLU A 46 -4.69 18.35 -12.21
CA GLU A 46 -3.37 18.96 -11.99
C GLU A 46 -3.45 20.49 -11.98
N SER A 47 -4.19 21.09 -12.93
CA SER A 47 -4.46 22.53 -12.99
C SER A 47 -5.15 23.03 -11.71
N ARG A 48 -6.19 22.32 -11.23
CA ARG A 48 -6.90 22.70 -9.98
C ARG A 48 -6.02 22.62 -8.74
N LEU A 49 -5.11 21.66 -8.70
CA LEU A 49 -4.15 21.51 -7.61
C LEU A 49 -3.03 22.55 -7.68
N SER A 50 -2.77 23.14 -8.84
CA SER A 50 -1.77 24.20 -9.01
C SER A 50 -2.15 25.51 -8.31
N ALA A 51 -3.44 25.73 -8.07
CA ALA A 51 -3.97 26.92 -7.40
C ALA A 51 -3.29 27.23 -6.05
N GLU A 52 -3.20 28.51 -5.72
CA GLU A 52 -2.71 28.97 -4.42
C GLU A 52 -3.53 28.40 -3.27
N GLY A 53 -2.87 28.13 -2.14
CA GLY A 53 -3.51 27.54 -0.96
C GLY A 53 -3.72 26.02 -1.01
N ARG A 54 -3.39 25.32 -2.11
CA ARG A 54 -3.46 23.84 -2.18
C ARG A 54 -2.14 23.20 -1.76
N GLY A 55 -2.22 22.18 -0.90
CA GLY A 55 -1.07 21.44 -0.35
C GLY A 55 -0.63 20.22 -1.16
N LEU A 56 -1.50 19.71 -2.03
CA LEU A 56 -1.30 18.50 -2.82
C LEU A 56 -0.90 18.82 -4.26
N MET A 57 -0.24 17.87 -4.90
CA MET A 57 0.06 17.84 -6.33
C MET A 57 -0.07 16.41 -6.85
N LEU A 58 -0.06 16.24 -8.17
CA LEU A 58 0.06 14.94 -8.80
C LEU A 58 1.51 14.65 -9.17
N VAL A 59 1.94 13.41 -8.97
CA VAL A 59 3.15 12.86 -9.56
C VAL A 59 2.71 11.78 -10.53
N ARG A 60 3.23 11.84 -11.76
CA ARG A 60 2.88 10.90 -12.82
C ARG A 60 4.04 10.59 -13.73
N ASP A 61 3.98 9.40 -14.31
CA ASP A 61 4.75 9.01 -15.48
C ASP A 61 3.78 8.60 -16.62
N GLU A 62 4.27 7.91 -17.63
CA GLU A 62 3.44 7.45 -18.75
C GLU A 62 2.35 6.45 -18.31
N GLU A 63 2.60 5.67 -17.27
CA GLU A 63 1.76 4.54 -16.83
C GLU A 63 1.01 4.78 -15.52
N LYS A 64 1.54 5.62 -14.63
CA LYS A 64 1.11 5.72 -13.23
C LYS A 64 0.85 7.16 -12.81
N ILE A 65 -0.05 7.31 -11.85
CA ILE A 65 -0.44 8.56 -11.22
C ILE A 65 -0.60 8.36 -9.70
N GLN A 66 -0.25 9.36 -8.91
CA GLN A 66 -0.49 9.39 -7.45
C GLN A 66 -0.55 10.83 -6.93
N PHE A 67 -1.21 11.01 -5.78
CA PHE A 67 -1.04 12.23 -5.00
C PHE A 67 0.33 12.31 -4.32
N ALA A 68 0.82 13.53 -4.19
CA ALA A 68 1.98 13.88 -3.38
C ALA A 68 1.75 15.25 -2.72
N THR A 69 2.58 15.60 -1.74
CA THR A 69 2.60 16.94 -1.15
C THR A 69 3.47 17.87 -1.98
N LYS A 70 3.11 19.16 -2.06
CA LYS A 70 3.92 20.16 -2.77
C LYS A 70 5.28 20.36 -2.06
N PRO A 71 6.39 20.55 -2.80
CA PRO A 71 7.73 20.70 -2.23
C PRO A 71 7.88 21.85 -1.21
N GLN A 72 7.10 22.92 -1.36
CA GLN A 72 7.09 24.05 -0.42
C GLN A 72 6.73 23.65 1.03
N PHE A 73 6.04 22.52 1.22
CA PHE A 73 5.69 21.99 2.54
C PHE A 73 6.69 20.96 3.06
N ALA A 74 7.83 20.74 2.39
CA ALA A 74 8.80 19.70 2.76
C ALA A 74 9.24 19.79 4.23
N LYS A 75 9.54 20.99 4.76
CA LYS A 75 9.95 21.17 6.16
C LYS A 75 8.85 20.79 7.16
N LEU A 76 7.59 21.12 6.86
CA LEU A 76 6.43 20.74 7.68
C LEU A 76 6.30 19.22 7.73
N ILE A 77 6.35 18.58 6.55
CA ILE A 77 6.23 17.12 6.43
C ILE A 77 7.41 16.42 7.10
N GLU A 78 8.63 16.95 6.98
CA GLU A 78 9.82 16.40 7.65
C GLU A 78 9.68 16.46 9.18
N GLY A 79 9.18 17.57 9.73
CA GLY A 79 8.90 17.70 11.15
C GLY A 79 7.87 16.68 11.64
N PHE A 80 6.74 16.58 10.92
CA PHE A 80 5.69 15.59 11.22
C PHE A 80 6.23 14.16 11.16
N VAL A 81 7.00 13.81 10.12
CA VAL A 81 7.59 12.48 9.99
C VAL A 81 8.56 12.21 11.15
N LYS A 82 9.41 13.16 11.55
CA LYS A 82 10.33 12.96 12.69
C LYS A 82 9.59 12.67 14.00
N GLU A 83 8.51 13.39 14.27
CA GLU A 83 7.67 13.17 15.45
C GLU A 83 7.00 11.79 15.37
N GLU A 84 6.35 11.46 14.25
CA GLU A 84 5.70 10.18 14.02
C GLU A 84 6.68 9.00 14.11
N LEU A 85 7.94 9.18 13.67
CA LEU A 85 8.99 8.16 13.78
C LEU A 85 9.53 8.00 15.21
N SER A 86 9.37 9.02 16.06
CA SER A 86 9.83 8.99 17.46
C SER A 86 8.87 8.25 18.39
N GLU A 87 7.61 8.11 18.00
CA GLU A 87 6.64 7.32 18.76
C GLU A 87 6.94 5.83 18.71
N ASP A 88 6.63 5.12 19.79
CA ASP A 88 6.72 3.67 19.84
C ASP A 88 5.72 3.01 18.88
N LEU A 89 6.05 1.83 18.38
CA LEU A 89 5.12 1.05 17.55
C LEU A 89 3.94 0.59 18.40
N THR A 90 2.73 1.00 18.00
CA THR A 90 1.49 0.50 18.62
C THR A 90 1.37 -1.02 18.49
N PRO A 91 0.56 -1.69 19.34
CA PRO A 91 0.28 -3.13 19.17
C PRO A 91 -0.23 -3.48 17.77
N ALA A 92 -1.06 -2.62 17.17
CA ALA A 92 -1.54 -2.81 15.81
C ALA A 92 -0.41 -2.69 14.78
N THR A 93 0.53 -1.76 14.95
CA THR A 93 1.67 -1.63 14.03
C THR A 93 2.64 -2.82 14.16
N LEU A 94 2.90 -3.27 15.39
CA LEU A 94 3.71 -4.45 15.67
C LEU A 94 3.12 -5.73 15.06
N GLU A 95 1.80 -5.85 15.03
CA GLU A 95 1.14 -7.00 14.42
C GLU A 95 1.36 -7.03 12.89
N VAL A 96 1.26 -5.89 12.18
CA VAL A 96 1.61 -5.83 10.73
C VAL A 96 3.08 -6.16 10.53
N LEU A 97 3.97 -5.57 11.32
CA LEU A 97 5.41 -5.81 11.22
C LEU A 97 5.75 -7.28 11.43
N SER A 98 5.09 -7.93 12.39
CA SER A 98 5.26 -9.35 12.68
C SER A 98 4.80 -10.21 11.51
N ILE A 99 3.64 -9.93 10.91
CA ILE A 99 3.18 -10.65 9.70
C ILE A 99 4.26 -10.58 8.61
N ILE A 100 4.79 -9.38 8.33
CA ILE A 100 5.84 -9.20 7.31
C ILE A 100 7.13 -9.90 7.70
N ALA A 101 7.52 -9.87 8.98
CA ALA A 101 8.75 -10.49 9.48
C ALA A 101 8.75 -12.02 9.35
N TYR A 102 7.63 -12.67 9.68
CA TYR A 102 7.52 -14.12 9.69
C TYR A 102 7.03 -14.72 8.36
N LEU A 103 6.27 -13.97 7.55
CA LEU A 103 5.73 -14.45 6.27
C LEU A 103 6.38 -13.83 5.03
N GLY A 104 7.17 -12.77 5.18
CA GLY A 104 7.78 -12.07 4.06
C GLY A 104 8.60 -13.00 3.15
N PRO A 105 8.52 -12.83 1.81
CA PRO A 105 7.76 -11.78 1.10
C PRO A 105 6.24 -11.99 1.07
N VAL A 106 5.47 -10.92 1.32
CA VAL A 106 4.00 -10.97 1.40
C VAL A 106 3.35 -9.75 0.75
N SER A 107 2.16 -9.88 0.14
CA SER A 107 1.46 -8.75 -0.47
C SER A 107 0.65 -7.96 0.56
N ARG A 108 0.32 -6.69 0.26
CA ARG A 108 -0.58 -5.91 1.13
C ARG A 108 -1.96 -6.55 1.26
N ALA A 109 -2.48 -7.16 0.20
CA ALA A 109 -3.77 -7.83 0.23
C ALA A 109 -3.77 -9.00 1.23
N ASP A 110 -2.67 -9.77 1.30
CA ASP A 110 -2.55 -10.88 2.26
C ASP A 110 -2.40 -10.36 3.70
N ILE A 111 -1.70 -9.24 3.88
CA ILE A 111 -1.63 -8.57 5.20
C ILE A 111 -3.03 -8.14 5.64
N ASP A 112 -3.76 -7.44 4.77
CA ASP A 112 -5.12 -6.95 5.04
C ASP A 112 -6.07 -8.12 5.38
N TYR A 113 -6.00 -9.21 4.63
CA TYR A 113 -6.77 -10.44 4.88
C TYR A 113 -6.52 -11.00 6.28
N ARG A 114 -5.26 -11.06 6.71
CA ARG A 114 -4.84 -11.60 8.01
C ARG A 114 -5.21 -10.69 9.17
N ARG A 115 -5.14 -9.38 8.94
CA ARG A 115 -5.52 -8.36 9.91
C ARG A 115 -7.03 -8.16 10.01
N GLY A 116 -7.78 -8.55 8.98
CA GLY A 116 -9.21 -8.27 8.84
C GLY A 116 -9.53 -6.78 8.61
N VAL A 117 -8.52 -5.92 8.41
CA VAL A 117 -8.66 -4.48 8.24
C VAL A 117 -7.60 -3.94 7.27
N ASN A 118 -7.86 -2.76 6.69
CA ASN A 118 -6.93 -2.09 5.81
C ASN A 118 -5.64 -1.68 6.54
N SER A 119 -4.50 -2.12 6.04
CA SER A 119 -3.17 -1.91 6.63
C SER A 119 -2.30 -0.94 5.81
N SER A 120 -2.87 -0.21 4.85
CA SER A 120 -2.12 0.65 3.92
C SER A 120 -1.31 1.72 4.65
N PHE A 121 -1.94 2.40 5.62
CA PHE A 121 -1.26 3.41 6.43
C PHE A 121 -0.13 2.80 7.26
N THR A 122 -0.38 1.66 7.90
CA THR A 122 0.60 0.97 8.74
C THR A 122 1.81 0.50 7.95
N VAL A 123 1.58 -0.11 6.78
CA VAL A 123 2.66 -0.52 5.85
C VAL A 123 3.48 0.70 5.42
N ARG A 124 2.82 1.81 5.07
CA ARG A 124 3.50 3.05 4.71
C ARG A 124 4.35 3.61 5.86
N ASN A 125 3.82 3.59 7.10
CA ASN A 125 4.54 4.05 8.29
C ASN A 125 5.77 3.16 8.57
N LEU A 126 5.62 1.83 8.50
CA LEU A 126 6.74 0.89 8.66
C LEU A 126 7.83 1.07 7.59
N MET A 127 7.45 1.41 6.35
CA MET A 127 8.41 1.77 5.30
C MET A 127 9.13 3.08 5.60
N LEU A 128 8.42 4.11 6.09
CA LEU A 128 9.04 5.39 6.48
C LEU A 128 10.04 5.21 7.63
N ARG A 129 9.77 4.28 8.55
CA ARG A 129 10.69 3.84 9.62
C ARG A 129 11.88 3.02 9.12
N GLY A 130 11.88 2.63 7.84
CA GLY A 130 12.93 1.78 7.27
C GLY A 130 12.93 0.36 7.82
N LEU A 131 11.86 -0.11 8.46
CA LEU A 131 11.76 -1.45 9.03
C LEU A 131 11.34 -2.50 7.97
N ILE A 132 10.64 -2.05 6.92
CA ILE A 132 10.25 -2.88 5.78
C ILE A 132 10.56 -2.19 4.47
N GLU A 133 10.72 -2.97 3.41
CA GLU A 133 10.87 -2.50 2.04
C GLU A 133 9.90 -3.21 1.11
N ARG A 134 9.64 -2.60 -0.05
CA ARG A 134 8.78 -3.16 -1.10
C ARG A 134 9.58 -3.46 -2.36
N PHE A 135 9.16 -4.48 -3.08
CA PHE A 135 9.68 -4.82 -4.40
C PHE A 135 8.56 -5.35 -5.31
N SER A 136 8.72 -5.22 -6.63
CA SER A 136 7.73 -5.71 -7.59
C SER A 136 7.67 -7.23 -7.57
N ALA A 137 6.45 -7.78 -7.58
CA ALA A 137 6.26 -9.21 -7.71
C ALA A 137 6.78 -9.69 -9.09
N PRO A 138 7.56 -10.78 -9.17
CA PRO A 138 8.15 -11.25 -10.44
C PRO A 138 7.13 -11.56 -11.53
N ASP A 139 5.95 -12.03 -11.14
CA ASP A 139 4.84 -12.43 -11.99
C ASP A 139 3.81 -11.31 -12.22
N ARG A 140 3.81 -10.27 -11.37
CA ARG A 140 2.83 -9.17 -11.39
C ARG A 140 3.53 -7.84 -11.12
N PRO A 141 4.06 -7.15 -12.15
CA PRO A 141 4.80 -5.89 -12.00
C PRO A 141 4.00 -4.75 -11.34
N SER A 142 2.67 -4.84 -11.39
CA SER A 142 1.74 -3.90 -10.77
C SER A 142 1.41 -4.22 -9.30
N SER A 143 1.95 -5.30 -8.74
CA SER A 143 1.79 -5.71 -7.36
C SER A 143 3.11 -5.60 -6.61
N PHE A 144 3.04 -5.14 -5.36
CA PHE A 144 4.20 -5.05 -4.48
C PHE A 144 4.16 -6.16 -3.43
N LEU A 145 5.33 -6.75 -3.20
CA LEU A 145 5.60 -7.60 -2.04
C LEU A 145 6.45 -6.84 -1.04
N TYR A 146 6.21 -7.13 0.24
CA TYR A 146 6.84 -6.49 1.37
C TYR A 146 7.71 -7.50 2.12
N ARG A 147 8.88 -7.06 2.59
CA ARG A 147 9.78 -7.85 3.43
C ARG A 147 10.50 -6.96 4.45
N PRO A 148 11.03 -7.53 5.54
CA PRO A 148 11.87 -6.77 6.47
C PRO A 148 13.15 -6.29 5.79
N THR A 149 13.63 -5.13 6.20
CA THR A 149 14.93 -4.60 5.77
C THR A 149 16.08 -5.20 6.57
N PHE A 150 17.30 -4.97 6.11
CA PHE A 150 18.50 -5.21 6.91
C PHE A 150 18.48 -4.43 8.24
N GLU A 151 18.01 -3.18 8.22
CA GLU A 151 17.94 -2.32 9.42
C GLU A 151 17.01 -2.87 10.50
N PHE A 152 15.94 -3.57 10.12
CA PHE A 152 15.07 -4.29 11.06
C PHE A 152 15.83 -5.40 11.79
N PHE A 153 16.55 -6.26 11.05
CA PHE A 153 17.34 -7.34 11.66
C PHE A 153 18.48 -6.79 12.52
N ARG A 154 19.11 -5.69 12.08
CA ARG A 154 20.12 -4.97 12.87
C ARG A 154 19.56 -4.46 14.20
N HIS A 155 18.35 -3.92 14.21
CA HIS A 155 17.68 -3.48 15.46
C HIS A 155 17.39 -4.65 16.40
N LEU A 156 16.99 -5.80 15.87
CA LEU A 156 16.72 -7.01 16.66
C LEU A 156 18.00 -7.75 17.08
N GLY A 157 19.15 -7.44 16.49
CA GLY A 157 20.41 -8.13 16.77
C GLY A 157 20.46 -9.57 16.21
N VAL A 158 19.75 -9.83 15.11
CA VAL A 158 19.70 -11.15 14.44
C VAL A 158 20.26 -11.05 13.02
N LYS A 159 20.72 -12.17 12.45
CA LYS A 159 21.30 -12.17 11.08
C LYS A 159 20.28 -12.19 9.95
N GLY A 160 19.05 -12.59 10.24
CA GLY A 160 18.00 -12.77 9.25
C GLY A 160 16.73 -13.34 9.85
N LYS A 161 15.75 -13.65 8.98
CA LYS A 161 14.42 -14.10 9.40
C LYS A 161 14.44 -15.43 10.13
N GLU A 162 15.36 -16.33 9.78
CA GLU A 162 15.48 -17.67 10.35
C GLU A 162 15.90 -17.63 11.84
N GLU A 163 16.55 -16.54 12.26
CA GLU A 163 16.94 -16.31 13.66
C GLU A 163 15.86 -15.56 14.46
N LEU A 164 14.71 -15.26 13.86
CA LEU A 164 13.60 -14.64 14.59
C LEU A 164 13.04 -15.62 15.65
N PRO A 165 12.63 -15.10 16.82
CA PRO A 165 12.09 -15.94 17.89
C PRO A 165 10.93 -16.82 17.41
N ASN A 166 11.04 -18.13 17.60
CA ASN A 166 10.01 -19.11 17.21
C ASN A 166 9.59 -19.01 15.73
N PHE A 167 10.52 -18.70 14.82
CA PHE A 167 10.26 -18.46 13.40
C PHE A 167 9.36 -19.53 12.77
N GLU A 168 9.72 -20.81 12.87
CA GLU A 168 8.95 -21.91 12.28
C GLU A 168 7.53 -22.02 12.85
N LYS A 169 7.37 -21.81 14.17
CA LYS A 169 6.06 -21.86 14.83
C LYS A 169 5.14 -20.76 14.32
N PHE A 170 5.62 -19.51 14.28
CA PHE A 170 4.81 -18.38 13.85
C PHE A 170 4.55 -18.41 12.35
N ARG A 171 5.54 -18.79 11.54
CA ARG A 171 5.36 -18.98 10.10
C ARG A 171 4.29 -20.02 9.80
N ALA A 172 4.31 -21.17 10.47
CA ALA A 172 3.28 -22.20 10.31
C ALA A 172 1.89 -21.69 10.75
N ALA A 173 1.80 -21.09 11.94
CA ALA A 173 0.52 -20.57 12.48
C ALA A 173 -0.12 -19.52 11.56
N LEU A 174 0.70 -18.66 10.96
CA LEU A 174 0.22 -17.69 9.99
C LEU A 174 -0.17 -18.40 8.67
N THR A 175 0.64 -19.31 8.13
CA THR A 175 0.32 -19.98 6.85
C THR A 175 -1.03 -20.74 6.86
N ILE A 176 -1.43 -21.32 7.99
CA ILE A 176 -2.61 -22.21 8.10
C ILE A 176 -3.98 -21.50 7.88
N SER A 177 -4.03 -20.16 7.84
CA SER A 177 -5.28 -19.44 7.55
C SER A 177 -5.78 -19.56 6.09
N GLU A 178 -5.10 -20.32 5.22
CA GLU A 178 -5.50 -20.56 3.83
C GLU A 178 -6.45 -21.77 3.64
N SER A 179 -6.68 -22.58 4.68
CA SER A 179 -7.36 -23.88 4.51
C SER A 179 -8.61 -24.08 5.37
N THR A 180 -9.60 -23.21 5.26
CA THR A 180 -10.98 -23.55 5.67
C THR A 180 -12.03 -22.94 4.73
N GLU A 181 -12.25 -23.61 3.58
CA GLU A 181 -13.60 -23.78 3.06
C GLU A 181 -13.91 -25.29 3.02
N PRO A 182 -15.12 -25.72 3.43
CA PRO A 182 -15.47 -27.12 3.58
C PRO A 182 -15.65 -27.80 2.23
N SER A 183 -15.16 -29.03 2.15
CA SER A 183 -15.38 -29.96 1.05
C SER A 183 -16.86 -30.03 0.66
N GLY A 184 -17.17 -29.59 -0.56
CA GLY A 184 -18.43 -29.89 -1.23
C GLY A 184 -18.64 -31.40 -1.28
N THR A 185 -19.67 -31.81 -0.54
CA THR A 185 -20.38 -33.09 -0.53
C THR A 185 -20.18 -33.95 -1.78
N LYS A 186 -19.67 -35.16 -1.58
CA LYS A 186 -19.89 -36.29 -2.49
C LYS A 186 -21.40 -36.47 -2.65
N MET A 187 -21.93 -36.31 -3.86
CA MET A 187 -23.12 -37.04 -4.26
C MET A 187 -22.68 -38.22 -5.12
N GLU A 188 -22.66 -39.39 -4.49
CA GLU A 188 -22.74 -40.69 -5.15
C GLU A 188 -24.09 -40.81 -5.88
N ASN A 189 -24.00 -41.17 -7.17
CA ASN A 189 -24.83 -42.08 -7.95
C ASN A 189 -26.27 -42.36 -7.51
N ALA A 190 -27.22 -42.03 -8.39
CA ALA A 190 -28.23 -42.95 -8.94
C ALA A 190 -28.77 -42.40 -10.28
#